data_AF-A0ABD4SDA2-F1
#
_entry.id   AF-A0ABD4SDA2-F1
#
_cell.length_a   1.000
_cell.length_b   1.000
_cell.length_c   1.000
_cell.angle_alpha   90.00
_cell.angle_beta   90.00
_cell.angle_gamma   90.00
#
_symmetry.space_group_name_H-M   'P 1'
#
loop_
_entity.id
_entity.type
_entity.pdbx_description
1 polymer ?
#
loop_
_entity_poly.entity_id
_entity_poly.type
_entity_poly.pdbx_seq_one_letter_code
_entity_poly.pdbx_strand_id
1 'polypeptide(L)'
;MRKIKCELCGQRDLLKEGSRFVCQACGAAYSADQLRRQFDLADQAEIYAEAKQAYRAKRFKQARQLYLALAEEGDQQAAFYASLSSSQLDPAADFAPLLNQLRAALAASREKGGEGYFAFASRALGEVIVFALAVEEECEEDFQKQAQRLELSSRQTLEKAHQKMQKEAGRAWLLMSQAAHLCVGESDDLAAVSPYFWELVDAIIDDLSINQKRGTIALGNVKEERAYFEALKAEKKAKKLVNGQLFKVNLG
;
A
#
# COMPACT_ATOMS: atom_id res chain seq x y z
N MET A 1 -24.54 17.84 17.26
CA MET A 1 -24.80 17.17 15.96
C MET A 1 -24.07 17.91 14.86
N ARG A 2 -23.24 17.23 14.08
CA ARG A 2 -22.60 17.81 12.90
C ARG A 2 -23.69 18.12 11.86
N LYS A 3 -23.61 19.29 11.23
CA LYS A 3 -24.59 19.74 10.23
C LYS A 3 -24.15 19.28 8.84
N ILE A 4 -25.01 18.53 8.17
CA ILE A 4 -24.81 18.06 6.79
C ILE A 4 -24.68 19.27 5.85
N LYS A 5 -23.81 19.17 4.84
CA LYS A 5 -23.56 20.23 3.84
C LYS A 5 -24.18 19.84 2.51
N CYS A 6 -24.78 20.80 1.82
CA CYS A 6 -25.19 20.64 0.43
C CYS A 6 -23.97 20.35 -0.45
N GLU A 7 -24.04 19.27 -1.24
CA GLU A 7 -22.97 18.83 -2.14
C GLU A 7 -22.71 19.80 -3.31
N LEU A 8 -23.73 20.58 -3.71
CA LEU A 8 -23.60 21.52 -4.83
C LEU A 8 -22.95 22.84 -4.44
N CYS A 9 -23.23 23.35 -3.24
CA CYS A 9 -22.81 24.70 -2.84
C CYS A 9 -22.11 24.78 -1.48
N GLY A 10 -21.92 23.65 -0.78
CA GLY A 10 -21.22 23.57 0.51
C GLY A 10 -21.95 24.19 1.71
N GLN A 11 -23.11 24.81 1.49
CA GLN A 11 -23.91 25.46 2.52
C GLN A 11 -24.61 24.43 3.42
N ARG A 12 -24.89 24.82 4.66
CA ARG A 12 -25.41 23.92 5.71
C ARG A 12 -26.90 24.07 6.00
N ASP A 13 -27.56 25.01 5.34
CA ASP A 13 -29.00 25.25 5.51
C ASP A 13 -29.79 24.30 4.62
N LEU A 14 -29.99 23.08 5.13
CA LEU A 14 -30.91 22.09 4.58
C LEU A 14 -32.15 22.08 5.48
N LEU A 15 -33.30 22.51 4.94
CA LEU A 15 -34.59 22.45 5.64
C LEU A 15 -35.41 21.26 5.14
N LYS A 16 -36.14 20.61 6.06
CA LYS A 16 -37.04 19.52 5.70
C LYS A 16 -38.33 20.08 5.11
N GLU A 17 -38.59 19.75 3.85
CA GLU A 17 -39.82 20.09 3.13
C GLU A 17 -40.51 18.79 2.72
N GLY A 18 -41.55 18.42 3.47
CA GLY A 18 -42.25 17.14 3.29
C GLY A 18 -41.34 15.93 3.52
N SER A 19 -41.13 15.13 2.49
CA SER A 19 -40.28 13.93 2.50
C SER A 19 -38.83 14.17 2.06
N ARG A 20 -38.48 15.40 1.71
CA ARG A 20 -37.15 15.78 1.20
C ARG A 20 -36.51 16.86 2.07
N PHE A 21 -35.22 17.04 1.90
CA PHE A 21 -34.42 18.09 2.51
C PHE A 21 -33.91 19.02 1.41
N VAL A 22 -34.21 20.32 1.51
CA VAL A 22 -33.91 21.29 0.45
C VAL A 22 -32.89 22.30 0.93
N CYS A 23 -31.82 22.48 0.15
CA CYS A 23 -30.78 23.47 0.39
C CYS A 23 -31.34 24.86 0.13
N GLN A 24 -31.35 25.70 1.16
CA GLN A 24 -31.93 27.04 1.07
C GLN A 24 -31.07 28.01 0.23
N ALA A 25 -29.81 27.66 -0.02
CA ALA A 25 -28.90 28.49 -0.80
C ALA A 25 -28.93 28.20 -2.31
N CYS A 26 -29.13 26.94 -2.73
CA CYS A 26 -29.08 26.55 -4.14
C CYS A 26 -30.29 25.74 -4.63
N GLY A 27 -31.26 25.47 -3.76
CA GLY A 27 -32.48 24.72 -4.10
C GLY A 27 -32.31 23.21 -4.29
N ALA A 28 -31.09 22.67 -4.08
CA ALA A 28 -30.84 21.24 -4.21
C ALA A 28 -31.70 20.42 -3.22
N ALA A 29 -32.41 19.42 -3.71
CA ALA A 29 -33.27 18.56 -2.89
C ALA A 29 -32.65 17.17 -2.71
N TYR A 30 -32.66 16.68 -1.47
CA TYR A 30 -32.09 15.41 -1.05
C TYR A 30 -33.15 14.54 -0.37
N SER A 31 -33.12 13.23 -0.58
CA SER A 31 -33.88 12.29 0.25
C SER A 31 -33.20 12.09 1.61
N ALA A 32 -33.95 11.55 2.59
CA ALA A 32 -33.38 11.17 3.88
C ALA A 32 -32.24 10.14 3.72
N ASP A 33 -32.39 9.18 2.80
CA ASP A 33 -31.39 8.15 2.55
C ASP A 33 -30.13 8.72 1.89
N GLN A 34 -30.26 9.69 0.99
CA GLN A 34 -29.12 10.38 0.38
C GLN A 34 -28.30 11.13 1.43
N LEU A 35 -28.97 11.86 2.32
CA LEU A 35 -28.29 12.57 3.41
C LEU A 35 -27.64 11.64 4.44
N ARG A 36 -28.27 10.49 4.75
CA ARG A 36 -27.67 9.46 5.61
C ARG A 36 -26.40 8.91 5.01
N ARG A 37 -26.44 8.48 3.73
CA ARG A 37 -25.24 8.00 3.02
C ARG A 37 -24.12 9.03 3.00
N GLN A 38 -24.45 10.32 2.79
CA GLN A 38 -23.46 11.40 2.81
C GLN A 38 -22.84 11.58 4.20
N PHE A 39 -23.64 11.46 5.26
CA PHE A 39 -23.17 11.53 6.64
C PHE A 39 -22.24 10.34 6.96
N ASP A 40 -22.66 9.13 6.58
CA ASP A 40 -21.87 7.90 6.78
C ASP A 40 -20.53 7.98 6.05
N LEU A 41 -20.52 8.47 4.79
CA LEU A 41 -19.29 8.69 4.02
C LEU A 41 -18.37 9.75 4.65
N ALA A 42 -18.94 10.83 5.19
CA ALA A 42 -18.18 11.87 5.87
C ALA A 42 -17.52 11.33 7.15
N ASP A 43 -18.25 10.52 7.92
CA ASP A 43 -17.72 9.87 9.12
C ASP A 43 -16.63 8.84 8.76
N GLN A 44 -16.80 8.04 7.70
CA GLN A 44 -15.76 7.13 7.21
C GLN A 44 -14.48 7.87 6.78
N ALA A 45 -14.61 8.98 6.05
CA ALA A 45 -13.46 9.79 5.61
C ALA A 45 -12.68 10.37 6.81
N GLU A 46 -13.38 10.78 7.86
CA GLU A 46 -12.76 11.25 9.10
C GLU A 46 -12.06 10.13 9.86
N ILE A 47 -12.69 8.96 9.99
CA ILE A 47 -12.06 7.77 10.61
C ILE A 47 -10.78 7.42 9.84
N TYR A 48 -10.80 7.47 8.51
CA TYR A 48 -9.60 7.28 7.68
C TYR A 48 -8.50 8.31 7.96
N ALA A 49 -8.87 9.59 8.13
CA ALA A 49 -7.92 10.65 8.41
C ALA A 49 -7.26 10.45 9.77
N GLU A 50 -8.06 10.09 10.79
CA GLU A 50 -7.57 9.78 12.14
C GLU A 50 -6.69 8.52 12.13
N ALA A 51 -7.10 7.48 11.41
CA ALA A 51 -6.32 6.24 11.27
C ALA A 51 -4.94 6.50 10.66
N LYS A 52 -4.88 7.30 9.58
CA LYS A 52 -3.62 7.72 8.95
C LYS A 52 -2.76 8.55 9.89
N GLN A 53 -3.36 9.46 10.64
CA GLN A 53 -2.63 10.28 11.61
C GLN A 53 -2.05 9.41 12.73
N ALA A 54 -2.83 8.48 13.26
CA ALA A 54 -2.39 7.53 14.27
C ALA A 54 -1.24 6.64 13.73
N TYR A 55 -1.36 6.16 12.50
CA TYR A 55 -0.32 5.34 11.84
C TYR A 55 0.99 6.12 11.68
N ARG A 56 0.94 7.34 11.14
CA ARG A 56 2.12 8.23 11.00
C ARG A 56 2.73 8.61 12.34
N ALA A 57 1.92 8.72 13.39
CA ALA A 57 2.38 8.95 14.75
C ALA A 57 2.90 7.67 15.45
N LYS A 58 3.07 6.56 14.71
CA LYS A 58 3.49 5.24 15.21
C LYS A 58 2.56 4.66 16.31
N ARG A 59 1.31 5.13 16.38
CA ARG A 59 0.27 4.62 17.28
C ARG A 59 -0.46 3.44 16.62
N PHE A 60 0.29 2.41 16.26
CA PHE A 60 -0.21 1.32 15.41
C PHE A 60 -1.40 0.57 15.97
N LYS A 61 -1.51 0.43 17.30
CA LYS A 61 -2.69 -0.17 17.95
C LYS A 61 -3.97 0.65 17.71
N GLN A 62 -3.88 1.98 17.83
CA GLN A 62 -5.01 2.88 17.55
C GLN A 62 -5.35 2.88 16.05
N ALA A 63 -4.33 3.01 15.19
CA ALA A 63 -4.51 2.97 13.74
C ALA A 63 -5.20 1.68 13.29
N ARG A 64 -4.74 0.53 13.80
CA ARG A 64 -5.33 -0.79 13.55
C ARG A 64 -6.81 -0.83 13.93
N GLN A 65 -7.20 -0.32 15.09
CA GLN A 65 -8.60 -0.32 15.53
C GLN A 65 -9.49 0.51 14.61
N LEU A 66 -9.02 1.69 14.21
CA LEU A 66 -9.77 2.57 13.30
C LEU A 66 -9.91 1.95 11.90
N TYR A 67 -8.84 1.33 11.38
CA TYR A 67 -8.90 0.61 10.11
C TYR A 67 -9.79 -0.65 10.16
N LEU A 68 -9.82 -1.37 11.29
CA LEU A 68 -10.73 -2.52 11.46
C LEU A 68 -12.20 -2.10 11.43
N ALA A 69 -12.56 -0.98 12.06
CA ALA A 69 -13.92 -0.46 12.02
C ALA A 69 -14.37 -0.16 10.57
N LEU A 70 -13.48 0.40 9.75
CA LEU A 70 -13.76 0.63 8.33
C LEU A 70 -13.83 -0.69 7.52
N ALA A 71 -12.99 -1.67 7.87
CA ALA A 71 -12.99 -2.97 7.22
C ALA A 71 -14.26 -3.79 7.52
N GLU A 72 -14.83 -3.67 8.72
CA GLU A 72 -16.11 -4.29 9.10
C GLU A 72 -17.27 -3.79 8.24
N GLU A 73 -17.20 -2.54 7.77
CA GLU A 73 -18.13 -1.94 6.79
C GLU A 73 -17.83 -2.33 5.33
N GLY A 74 -16.86 -3.23 5.11
CA GLY A 74 -16.52 -3.80 3.80
C GLY A 74 -15.35 -3.14 3.07
N ASP A 75 -14.67 -2.16 3.66
CA ASP A 75 -13.53 -1.50 3.00
C ASP A 75 -12.27 -2.37 2.99
N GLN A 76 -11.97 -2.93 1.82
CA GLN A 76 -10.80 -3.79 1.58
C GLN A 76 -9.47 -3.04 1.69
N GLN A 77 -9.42 -1.74 1.35
CA GLN A 77 -8.19 -0.96 1.54
C GLN A 77 -7.92 -0.74 3.02
N ALA A 78 -8.96 -0.51 3.83
CA ALA A 78 -8.82 -0.43 5.28
C ALA A 78 -8.37 -1.76 5.88
N ALA A 79 -8.88 -2.90 5.41
CA ALA A 79 -8.45 -4.23 5.85
C ALA A 79 -6.95 -4.45 5.63
N PHE A 80 -6.42 -4.01 4.48
CA PHE A 80 -4.97 -3.99 4.22
C PHE A 80 -4.21 -3.13 5.25
N TYR A 81 -4.62 -1.89 5.48
CA TYR A 81 -3.92 -1.01 6.44
C TYR A 81 -4.04 -1.49 7.90
N ALA A 82 -5.12 -2.18 8.26
CA ALA A 82 -5.25 -2.87 9.55
C ALA A 82 -4.24 -4.02 9.68
N SER A 83 -4.07 -4.81 8.62
CA SER A 83 -3.08 -5.88 8.56
C SER A 83 -1.65 -5.33 8.65
N LEU A 84 -1.35 -4.26 7.89
CA LEU A 84 -0.05 -3.58 7.95
C LEU A 84 0.24 -3.02 9.35
N SER A 85 -0.76 -2.40 9.99
CA SER A 85 -0.64 -1.93 11.38
C SER A 85 -0.42 -3.09 12.36
N SER A 86 -0.90 -4.30 12.06
CA SER A 86 -0.65 -5.50 12.86
C SER A 86 0.79 -5.99 12.68
N SER A 87 1.30 -5.98 11.45
CA SER A 87 2.71 -6.31 11.16
C SER A 87 3.68 -5.30 11.80
N GLN A 88 3.32 -4.03 11.90
CA GLN A 88 4.09 -3.03 12.65
C GLN A 88 4.15 -3.30 14.16
N LEU A 89 3.13 -3.96 14.72
CA LEU A 89 3.09 -4.34 16.15
C LEU A 89 3.85 -5.64 16.44
N ASP A 90 3.93 -6.53 15.46
CA ASP A 90 4.67 -7.80 15.54
C ASP A 90 5.42 -8.06 14.22
N PRO A 91 6.59 -7.41 14.03
CA PRO A 91 7.35 -7.54 12.79
C PRO A 91 8.00 -8.93 12.60
N ALA A 92 8.03 -9.74 13.67
CA ALA A 92 8.52 -11.10 13.64
C ALA A 92 7.50 -12.10 13.08
N ALA A 93 6.22 -11.73 13.03
CA ALA A 93 5.13 -12.57 12.54
C ALA A 93 5.26 -12.95 11.06
N ASP A 94 4.42 -13.91 10.64
CA ASP A 94 4.25 -14.25 9.22
C ASP A 94 3.60 -13.08 8.46
N PHE A 95 4.12 -12.78 7.26
CA PHE A 95 3.62 -11.72 6.39
C PHE A 95 2.56 -12.20 5.39
N ALA A 96 2.25 -13.50 5.33
CA ALA A 96 1.18 -14.03 4.49
C ALA A 96 -0.18 -13.32 4.70
N PRO A 97 -0.63 -13.00 5.94
CA PRO A 97 -1.85 -12.23 6.14
C PRO A 97 -1.80 -10.82 5.53
N LEU A 98 -0.64 -10.15 5.55
CA LEU A 98 -0.46 -8.83 4.93
C LEU A 98 -0.58 -8.91 3.41
N LEU A 99 0.09 -9.88 2.79
CA LEU A 99 0.02 -10.10 1.34
C LEU A 99 -1.38 -10.50 0.87
N ASN A 100 -2.10 -11.31 1.64
CA ASN A 100 -3.47 -11.69 1.31
C ASN A 100 -4.41 -10.48 1.34
N GLN A 101 -4.27 -9.60 2.34
CA GLN A 101 -5.07 -8.38 2.42
C GLN A 101 -4.68 -7.36 1.34
N LEU A 102 -3.41 -7.27 0.98
CA LEU A 102 -2.96 -6.48 -0.17
C LEU A 102 -3.63 -6.96 -1.46
N ARG A 103 -3.63 -8.27 -1.73
CA ARG A 103 -4.29 -8.85 -2.91
C ARG A 103 -5.78 -8.50 -2.95
N ALA A 104 -6.50 -8.66 -1.83
CA ALA A 104 -7.92 -8.32 -1.75
C ALA A 104 -8.18 -6.83 -2.03
N ALA A 105 -7.35 -5.95 -1.46
CA ALA A 105 -7.45 -4.51 -1.68
C ALA A 105 -7.14 -4.09 -3.13
N LEU A 106 -6.17 -4.75 -3.77
CA LEU A 106 -5.85 -4.54 -5.18
C LEU A 106 -7.02 -4.97 -6.07
N ALA A 107 -7.60 -6.16 -5.82
CA ALA A 107 -8.75 -6.66 -6.56
C ALA A 107 -9.95 -5.69 -6.47
N ALA A 108 -10.28 -5.21 -5.26
CA ALA A 108 -11.33 -4.21 -5.08
C ALA A 108 -11.01 -2.86 -5.75
N SER A 109 -9.73 -2.52 -5.92
CA SER A 109 -9.32 -1.27 -6.56
C SER A 109 -9.45 -1.30 -8.09
N ARG A 110 -9.66 -2.47 -8.71
CA ARG A 110 -9.87 -2.58 -10.17
C ARG A 110 -11.11 -1.83 -10.65
N GLU A 111 -12.15 -1.72 -9.82
CA GLU A 111 -13.37 -0.97 -10.13
C GLU A 111 -13.11 0.53 -10.36
N LYS A 112 -11.96 1.04 -9.88
CA LYS A 112 -11.54 2.44 -10.05
C LYS A 112 -10.82 2.71 -11.37
N GLY A 113 -10.74 1.73 -12.26
CA GLY A 113 -9.99 1.78 -13.51
C GLY A 113 -8.47 1.75 -13.31
N GLY A 114 -7.70 1.71 -14.41
CA GLY A 114 -6.25 1.56 -14.35
C GLY A 114 -5.55 2.65 -13.53
N GLU A 115 -5.92 3.92 -13.70
CA GLU A 115 -5.32 5.04 -12.94
C GLU A 115 -5.61 4.94 -11.45
N GLY A 116 -6.88 4.68 -11.08
CA GLY A 116 -7.29 4.54 -9.69
C GLY A 116 -6.67 3.32 -9.01
N TYR A 117 -6.55 2.22 -9.74
CA TYR A 117 -5.85 1.01 -9.30
C TYR A 117 -4.39 1.33 -8.99
N PHE A 118 -3.63 1.90 -9.93
CA PHE A 118 -2.20 2.15 -9.72
C PHE A 118 -1.94 3.27 -8.70
N ALA A 119 -2.87 4.23 -8.53
CA ALA A 119 -2.79 5.19 -7.45
C ALA A 119 -2.90 4.54 -6.06
N PHE A 120 -3.69 3.47 -5.91
CA PHE A 120 -3.69 2.67 -4.69
C PHE A 120 -2.45 1.78 -4.61
N ALA A 121 -2.14 1.02 -5.66
CA ALA A 121 -1.01 0.09 -5.69
C ALA A 121 0.32 0.77 -5.35
N SER A 122 0.62 1.95 -5.92
CA SER A 122 1.83 2.71 -5.58
C SER A 122 1.89 3.11 -4.11
N ARG A 123 0.77 3.57 -3.52
CA ARG A 123 0.72 3.96 -2.11
C ARG A 123 0.91 2.74 -1.21
N ALA A 124 0.20 1.65 -1.48
CA ALA A 124 0.29 0.43 -0.70
C ALA A 124 1.70 -0.18 -0.76
N LEU A 125 2.30 -0.23 -1.96
CA LEU A 125 3.67 -0.70 -2.14
C LEU A 125 4.68 0.17 -1.39
N GLY A 126 4.55 1.50 -1.46
CA GLY A 126 5.41 2.42 -0.71
C GLY A 126 5.36 2.18 0.80
N GLU A 127 4.17 1.95 1.36
CA GLU A 127 4.01 1.65 2.79
C GLU A 127 4.60 0.28 3.17
N VAL A 128 4.47 -0.72 2.30
CA VAL A 128 5.13 -2.03 2.49
C VAL A 128 6.65 -1.90 2.45
N ILE A 129 7.20 -1.11 1.53
CA ILE A 129 8.64 -0.86 1.44
C ILE A 129 9.14 -0.21 2.73
N VAL A 130 8.48 0.85 3.20
CA VAL A 130 8.86 1.54 4.45
C VAL A 130 8.85 0.57 5.65
N PHE A 131 7.83 -0.28 5.74
CA PHE A 131 7.78 -1.30 6.80
C PHE A 131 8.92 -2.31 6.67
N ALA A 132 9.12 -2.90 5.49
CA ALA A 132 10.13 -3.93 5.28
C ALA A 132 11.55 -3.42 5.51
N LEU A 133 11.87 -2.20 5.07
CA LEU A 133 13.17 -1.57 5.33
C LEU A 133 13.40 -1.35 6.83
N ALA A 134 12.38 -0.98 7.59
CA ALA A 134 12.50 -0.86 9.05
C ALA A 134 12.79 -2.21 9.72
N VAL A 135 12.20 -3.30 9.22
CA VAL A 135 12.49 -4.66 9.70
C VAL A 135 13.92 -5.08 9.37
N GLU A 136 14.38 -4.78 8.16
CA GLU A 136 15.76 -5.06 7.75
C GLU A 136 16.77 -4.30 8.62
N GLU A 137 16.56 -3.01 8.83
CA GLU A 137 17.40 -2.16 9.69
C GLU A 137 17.48 -2.72 11.12
N GLU A 138 16.34 -3.12 11.71
CA GLU A 138 16.31 -3.73 13.05
C GLU A 138 17.09 -5.05 13.10
N CYS A 139 16.98 -5.89 12.07
CA CYS A 139 17.74 -7.15 11.97
C CYS A 139 19.25 -6.90 11.89
N GLU A 140 19.69 -5.94 11.10
CA GLU A 140 21.10 -5.57 10.98
C GLU A 140 21.65 -4.99 12.30
N GLU A 141 20.92 -4.07 12.93
CA GLU A 141 21.31 -3.49 14.21
C GLU A 141 21.47 -4.55 15.32
N ASP A 142 20.51 -5.46 15.42
CA ASP A 142 20.54 -6.52 16.42
C ASP A 142 21.70 -7.49 16.19
N PHE A 143 21.99 -7.80 14.92
CA PHE A 143 23.17 -8.57 14.57
C PHE A 143 24.46 -7.83 14.95
N GLN A 144 24.59 -6.53 14.64
CA GLN A 144 25.78 -5.74 14.99
C GLN A 144 26.01 -5.70 16.51
N LYS A 145 24.94 -5.49 17.31
CA LYS A 145 24.99 -5.52 18.77
C LYS A 145 25.44 -6.89 19.30
N GLN A 146 25.01 -7.98 18.66
CA GLN A 146 25.44 -9.35 19.00
C GLN A 146 26.90 -9.60 18.56
N ALA A 147 27.28 -9.19 17.36
CA ALA A 147 28.60 -9.39 16.79
C ALA A 147 29.70 -8.75 17.66
N GLN A 148 29.50 -7.49 18.09
CA GLN A 148 30.43 -6.80 18.99
C GLN A 148 30.66 -7.55 20.31
N ARG A 149 29.66 -8.30 20.80
CA ARG A 149 29.77 -9.12 22.02
C ARG A 149 30.44 -10.48 21.74
N LEU A 150 30.26 -11.01 20.54
CA LEU A 150 30.66 -12.36 20.14
C LEU A 150 32.04 -12.46 19.49
N GLU A 151 32.59 -11.36 18.98
CA GLU A 151 33.96 -11.28 18.43
C GLU A 151 35.02 -11.83 19.39
N LEU A 152 34.73 -11.83 20.70
CA LEU A 152 35.63 -12.30 21.75
C LEU A 152 35.45 -13.78 22.16
N SER A 153 34.47 -14.52 21.63
CA SER A 153 34.08 -15.83 22.23
C SER A 153 33.80 -17.02 21.30
N SER A 154 33.26 -16.87 20.07
CA SER A 154 33.08 -18.03 19.16
C SER A 154 32.69 -17.65 17.73
N ARG A 155 33.53 -18.01 16.74
CA ARG A 155 33.25 -17.85 15.31
C ARG A 155 31.99 -18.59 14.85
N GLN A 156 31.74 -19.78 15.38
CA GLN A 156 30.57 -20.58 15.01
C GLN A 156 29.26 -19.94 15.51
N THR A 157 29.29 -19.27 16.65
CA THR A 157 28.13 -18.55 17.18
C THR A 157 27.84 -17.30 16.35
N LEU A 158 28.88 -16.56 15.95
CA LEU A 158 28.75 -15.40 15.06
C LEU A 158 28.16 -15.79 13.70
N GLU A 159 28.59 -16.91 13.13
CA GLU A 159 28.08 -17.39 11.84
C GLU A 159 26.60 -17.79 11.92
N LYS A 160 26.16 -18.42 13.01
CA LYS A 160 24.74 -18.72 13.25
C LYS A 160 23.90 -17.44 13.42
N ALA A 161 24.42 -16.44 14.13
CA ALA A 161 23.75 -15.15 14.28
C ALA A 161 23.63 -14.44 12.92
N HIS A 162 24.68 -14.50 12.10
CA HIS A 162 24.68 -13.94 10.75
C HIS A 162 23.63 -14.64 9.85
N GLN A 163 23.58 -15.98 9.85
CA GLN A 163 22.56 -16.74 9.11
C GLN A 163 21.14 -16.41 9.55
N LYS A 164 20.93 -16.20 10.87
CA LYS A 164 19.62 -15.78 11.39
C LYS A 164 19.24 -14.40 10.85
N MET A 165 20.15 -13.42 10.94
CA MET A 165 19.94 -12.07 10.38
C MET A 165 19.62 -12.13 8.89
N GLN A 166 20.40 -12.89 8.10
CA GLN A 166 20.16 -13.06 6.67
C GLN A 166 18.76 -13.62 6.35
N LYS A 167 18.28 -14.55 7.17
CA LYS A 167 16.94 -15.13 7.02
C LYS A 167 15.85 -14.10 7.34
N GLU A 168 16.02 -13.31 8.40
CA GLU A 168 15.03 -12.33 8.85
C GLU A 168 14.98 -11.11 7.93
N ALA A 169 16.12 -10.54 7.56
CA ALA A 169 16.22 -9.49 6.54
C ALA A 169 15.72 -9.97 5.17
N GLY A 170 16.10 -11.20 4.79
CA GLY A 170 15.63 -11.82 3.55
C GLY A 170 14.10 -11.99 3.47
N ARG A 171 13.43 -12.20 4.62
CA ARG A 171 11.96 -12.24 4.67
C ARG A 171 11.34 -10.87 4.40
N ALA A 172 11.93 -9.79 4.91
CA ALA A 172 11.46 -8.44 4.65
C ALA A 172 11.60 -8.09 3.15
N TRP A 173 12.71 -8.48 2.54
CA TRP A 173 12.86 -8.35 1.09
C TRP A 173 11.82 -9.15 0.31
N LEU A 174 11.60 -10.42 0.67
CA LEU A 174 10.64 -11.27 -0.01
C LEU A 174 9.23 -10.67 0.04
N LEU A 175 8.86 -10.04 1.15
CA LEU A 175 7.62 -9.28 1.27
C LEU A 175 7.55 -8.14 0.24
N MET A 176 8.59 -7.33 0.08
CA MET A 176 8.61 -6.23 -0.90
C MET A 176 8.49 -6.74 -2.34
N SER A 177 9.26 -7.78 -2.71
CA SER A 177 9.19 -8.39 -4.04
C SER A 177 7.79 -8.95 -4.29
N GLN A 178 7.24 -9.76 -3.37
CA GLN A 178 5.91 -10.33 -3.52
C GLN A 178 4.82 -9.25 -3.62
N ALA A 179 4.91 -8.16 -2.85
CA ALA A 179 4.00 -7.04 -2.94
C ALA A 179 4.08 -6.34 -4.31
N ALA A 180 5.29 -6.13 -4.85
CA ALA A 180 5.47 -5.57 -6.19
C ALA A 180 4.88 -6.47 -7.28
N HIS A 181 5.11 -7.79 -7.20
CA HIS A 181 4.53 -8.80 -8.09
C HIS A 181 3.00 -8.79 -8.02
N LEU A 182 2.40 -8.70 -6.83
CA LEU A 182 0.95 -8.57 -6.68
C LEU A 182 0.42 -7.29 -7.36
N CYS A 183 1.10 -6.16 -7.19
CA CYS A 183 0.67 -4.90 -7.78
C CYS A 183 0.61 -4.94 -9.31
N VAL A 184 1.51 -5.65 -9.98
CA VAL A 184 1.49 -5.80 -11.45
C VAL A 184 0.63 -6.98 -11.91
N GLY A 185 0.64 -8.10 -11.17
CA GLY A 185 -0.08 -9.32 -11.53
C GLY A 185 -1.60 -9.23 -11.35
N GLU A 186 -2.07 -8.34 -10.48
CA GLU A 186 -3.50 -8.09 -10.27
C GLU A 186 -4.08 -7.00 -11.20
N SER A 187 -3.33 -6.56 -12.22
CA SER A 187 -3.77 -5.53 -13.17
C SER A 187 -3.75 -6.02 -14.61
N ASP A 188 -4.85 -5.81 -15.33
CA ASP A 188 -4.94 -6.07 -16.77
C ASP A 188 -4.44 -4.88 -17.62
N ASP A 189 -4.25 -3.69 -17.02
CA ASP A 189 -3.87 -2.45 -17.72
C ASP A 189 -2.52 -1.88 -17.29
N LEU A 190 -1.43 -2.53 -17.71
CA LEU A 190 -0.08 -2.02 -17.46
C LEU A 190 0.21 -0.66 -18.13
N ALA A 191 -0.62 -0.20 -19.07
CA ALA A 191 -0.42 1.12 -19.68
C ALA A 191 -0.69 2.25 -18.69
N ALA A 192 -1.59 2.04 -17.73
CA ALA A 192 -1.96 2.98 -16.67
C ALA A 192 -0.95 3.06 -15.50
N VAL A 193 0.07 2.19 -15.47
CA VAL A 193 1.10 2.22 -14.42
C VAL A 193 1.75 3.61 -14.37
N SER A 194 1.87 4.20 -13.18
CA SER A 194 2.52 5.50 -13.00
C SER A 194 4.06 5.37 -13.12
N PRO A 195 4.80 6.43 -13.51
CA PRO A 195 6.26 6.43 -13.40
C PRO A 195 6.73 6.17 -11.97
N TYR A 196 6.07 6.79 -10.99
CA TYR A 196 6.36 6.62 -9.56
C TYR A 196 6.29 5.16 -9.10
N PHE A 197 5.33 4.37 -9.61
CA PHE A 197 5.28 2.94 -9.31
C PHE A 197 6.57 2.22 -9.73
N TRP A 198 7.08 2.52 -10.93
CA TRP A 198 8.31 1.90 -11.42
C TRP A 198 9.54 2.35 -10.64
N GLU A 199 9.57 3.60 -10.17
CA GLU A 199 10.63 4.08 -9.27
C GLU A 199 10.66 3.28 -7.96
N LEU A 200 9.49 2.94 -7.40
CA LEU A 200 9.40 2.07 -6.21
C LEU A 200 9.94 0.66 -6.49
N VAL A 201 9.59 0.08 -7.64
CA VAL A 201 10.10 -1.24 -8.06
C VAL A 201 11.61 -1.21 -8.25
N ASP A 202 12.14 -0.16 -8.90
CA ASP A 202 13.58 0.00 -9.08
C ASP A 202 14.31 0.15 -7.75
N ALA A 203 13.75 0.90 -6.80
CA ALA A 203 14.30 1.01 -5.46
C ALA A 203 14.39 -0.36 -4.74
N ILE A 204 13.36 -1.22 -4.84
CA ILE A 204 13.39 -2.57 -4.26
C ILE A 204 14.52 -3.41 -4.86
N ILE A 205 14.70 -3.36 -6.19
CA ILE A 205 15.69 -4.19 -6.89
C ILE A 205 17.11 -3.69 -6.63
N ASP A 206 17.29 -2.37 -6.54
CA ASP A 206 18.58 -1.75 -6.23
C ASP A 206 19.01 -2.02 -4.79
N ASP A 207 18.09 -1.89 -3.84
CA ASP A 207 18.31 -2.25 -2.42
C ASP A 207 18.72 -3.72 -2.27
N LEU A 208 17.97 -4.64 -2.89
CA LEU A 208 18.34 -6.05 -2.95
C LEU A 208 19.74 -6.28 -3.53
N SER A 209 20.09 -5.57 -4.61
CA SER A 209 21.42 -5.69 -5.22
C SER A 209 22.53 -5.26 -4.25
N ILE A 210 22.28 -4.22 -3.46
CA ILE A 210 23.21 -3.75 -2.43
C ILE A 210 23.34 -4.78 -1.32
N ASN A 211 22.23 -5.29 -0.79
CA ASN A 211 22.21 -6.19 0.36
C ASN A 211 22.72 -7.59 0.01
N GLN A 212 22.55 -8.03 -1.24
CA GLN A 212 23.20 -9.25 -1.75
C GLN A 212 24.73 -9.08 -1.83
N LYS A 213 25.23 -7.93 -2.31
CA LYS A 213 26.68 -7.65 -2.37
C LYS A 213 27.32 -7.55 -0.98
N ARG A 214 26.58 -7.00 -0.01
CA ARG A 214 27.00 -6.93 1.40
C ARG A 214 26.95 -8.27 2.11
N GLY A 215 26.23 -9.24 1.56
CA GLY A 215 25.97 -10.52 2.21
C GLY A 215 24.91 -10.43 3.32
N THR A 216 24.16 -9.33 3.42
CA THR A 216 22.99 -9.20 4.33
C THR A 216 21.85 -10.11 3.86
N ILE A 217 21.68 -10.32 2.55
CA ILE A 217 20.62 -11.18 2.00
C ILE A 217 21.24 -12.32 1.21
N ALA A 218 20.82 -13.55 1.54
CA ALA A 218 21.20 -14.77 0.82
C ALA A 218 20.15 -15.23 -0.20
N LEU A 219 19.00 -14.55 -0.28
CA LEU A 219 17.86 -14.93 -1.13
C LEU A 219 17.89 -14.25 -2.50
N GLY A 220 17.38 -14.97 -3.50
CA GLY A 220 16.92 -14.41 -4.78
C GLY A 220 18.00 -14.25 -5.85
N ASN A 221 17.61 -14.49 -7.10
CA ASN A 221 18.41 -14.09 -8.25
C ASN A 221 17.98 -12.68 -8.66
N VAL A 222 18.67 -11.66 -8.13
CA VAL A 222 18.44 -10.23 -8.46
C VAL A 222 18.36 -9.98 -9.96
N LYS A 223 19.09 -10.78 -10.75
CA LYS A 223 19.04 -10.69 -12.21
C LYS A 223 17.70 -11.16 -12.78
N GLU A 224 17.10 -12.21 -12.23
CA GLU A 224 15.77 -12.69 -12.63
C GLU A 224 14.68 -11.67 -12.28
N GLU A 225 14.70 -11.14 -11.04
CA GLU A 225 13.75 -10.09 -10.63
C GLU A 225 13.87 -8.84 -11.51
N ARG A 226 15.11 -8.39 -11.77
CA ARG A 226 15.35 -7.26 -12.68
C ARG A 226 14.86 -7.54 -14.09
N ALA A 227 15.17 -8.72 -14.63
CA ALA A 227 14.73 -9.09 -15.98
C ALA A 227 13.20 -9.15 -16.08
N TYR A 228 12.52 -9.67 -15.06
CA TYR A 228 11.07 -9.72 -15.00
C TYR A 228 10.44 -8.33 -15.10
N PHE A 229 10.82 -7.39 -14.23
CA PHE A 229 10.22 -6.06 -14.22
C PHE A 229 10.62 -5.21 -15.44
N GLU A 230 11.84 -5.36 -15.97
CA GLU A 230 12.24 -4.71 -17.23
C GLU A 230 11.42 -5.20 -18.43
N ALA A 231 11.09 -6.49 -18.49
CA ALA A 231 10.20 -7.03 -19.53
C ALA A 231 8.81 -6.39 -19.47
N LEU A 232 8.24 -6.23 -18.28
CA LEU A 232 6.93 -5.56 -18.10
C LEU A 232 6.98 -4.07 -18.49
N LYS A 233 8.06 -3.35 -18.15
CA LYS A 233 8.25 -1.96 -18.59
C LYS A 233 8.33 -1.85 -20.12
N ALA A 234 9.01 -2.79 -20.77
CA ALA A 234 9.11 -2.84 -22.23
C ALA A 234 7.73 -3.12 -22.88
N GLU A 235 6.96 -4.07 -22.34
CA GLU A 235 5.60 -4.38 -22.81
C GLU A 235 4.68 -3.15 -22.71
N LYS A 236 4.71 -2.44 -21.57
CA LYS A 236 4.00 -1.18 -21.38
C LYS A 236 4.33 -0.15 -22.47
N LYS A 237 5.63 0.01 -22.77
CA LYS A 237 6.10 0.95 -23.80
C LYS A 237 5.58 0.58 -25.18
N ALA A 238 5.57 -0.71 -25.52
CA ALA A 238 5.02 -1.22 -26.78
C ALA A 238 3.52 -0.94 -26.90
N LYS A 239 2.72 -1.24 -25.85
CA LYS A 239 1.26 -0.98 -25.83
C LYS A 239 0.93 0.51 -25.99
N LYS A 240 1.69 1.40 -25.34
CA LYS A 240 1.52 2.87 -25.51
C LYS A 240 1.77 3.34 -26.95
N LEU A 241 2.77 2.78 -27.63
CA LEU A 241 3.07 3.14 -29.03
C LEU A 241 1.96 2.71 -29.98
N VAL A 242 1.41 1.50 -29.81
CA VAL A 242 0.30 0.99 -30.63
C VAL A 242 -0.95 1.85 -30.46
N ASN A 243 -1.35 2.16 -29.22
CA ASN A 243 -2.50 3.03 -28.97
C ASN A 243 -2.28 4.44 -29.53
N GLY A 244 -1.09 5.02 -29.34
CA GLY A 244 -0.75 6.34 -29.89
C GLY A 244 -0.72 6.40 -31.43
N GLN A 245 -0.43 5.29 -32.11
CA GLN A 245 -0.53 5.19 -33.57
C GLN A 245 -1.99 5.07 -34.03
N LEU A 246 -2.82 4.26 -33.36
CA LEU A 246 -4.26 4.14 -33.66
C LEU A 246 -5.01 5.48 -33.52
N PHE A 247 -4.68 6.30 -32.51
CA PHE A 247 -5.28 7.64 -32.36
C PHE A 247 -4.83 8.63 -33.44
N LYS A 248 -3.64 8.45 -34.04
CA LYS A 248 -3.18 9.30 -35.16
C LYS A 248 -3.84 8.93 -36.50
N VAL A 249 -4.29 7.69 -36.68
CA VAL A 249 -4.95 7.24 -37.93
C VAL A 249 -6.43 7.65 -37.98
N ASN A 250 -7.08 7.88 -36.82
CA ASN A 250 -8.50 8.27 -36.73
C ASN A 250 -8.75 9.80 -36.71
N LEU A 251 -7.73 10.62 -36.99
CA LEU A 251 -7.84 12.08 -37.11
C LEU A 251 -7.51 12.59 -38.53
N GLY A 252 -7.55 11.69 -39.53
CA GLY A 252 -7.35 12.00 -40.95
C GLY A 252 -8.64 11.90 -41.75
#